data_AF-A0A2D6C1A0-F1
#
_entry.id   AF-A0A2D6C1A0-F1
#
_cell.length_a   1.000
_cell.length_b   1.000
_cell.length_c   1.000
_cell.angle_alpha   90.00
_cell.angle_beta   90.00
_cell.angle_gamma   90.00
#
_symmetry.space_group_name_H-M   'P 1'
#
loop_
_entity.id
_entity.type
_entity.pdbx_description
1 polymer ?
#
loop_
_entity_poly.entity_id
_entity_poly.type
_entity_poly.pdbx_seq_one_letter_code
_entity_poly.pdbx_strand_id
1 'polypeptide(L)'
;MPALPRLFRGLGLGSLAVIVALGLALPLTARASGTGKGEGSGVQWLRMTHADFQEFLHENPQGVTLVFSAADGTPLGREFHAPDLSVFLEYGSDNERIRGKLSYAPGNQFCYRYPAYPDEFCWIYFQSEQGFMEESTTSDETDFFQIIPGNLFEQDWGSNWAQRFD
;
A
#
# COMPACT_ATOMS: atom_id res chain seq x y z
N MET A 1 -45.41 -61.08 29.60
CA MET A 1 -46.58 -60.23 29.28
C MET A 1 -46.79 -59.25 30.43
N PRO A 2 -47.27 -58.01 30.23
CA PRO A 2 -46.93 -57.04 29.19
C PRO A 2 -46.84 -55.57 29.73
N ALA A 3 -46.65 -54.65 28.77
CA ALA A 3 -47.22 -53.30 28.70
C ALA A 3 -46.43 -52.08 29.24
N LEU A 4 -45.78 -51.39 28.29
CA LEU A 4 -45.77 -49.91 28.21
C LEU A 4 -47.21 -49.38 28.06
N PRO A 5 -47.47 -48.11 28.44
CA PRO A 5 -47.66 -47.11 27.40
C PRO A 5 -47.13 -45.68 27.70
N ARG A 6 -46.49 -45.12 26.65
CA ARG A 6 -46.84 -43.87 25.94
C ARG A 6 -46.46 -42.47 26.48
N LEU A 7 -45.59 -41.84 25.67
CA LEU A 7 -45.74 -40.56 24.93
C LEU A 7 -45.71 -39.21 25.67
N PHE A 8 -44.58 -38.51 25.44
CA PHE A 8 -44.42 -37.14 24.90
C PHE A 8 -45.30 -36.00 25.44
N ARG A 9 -44.64 -34.96 25.99
CA ARG A 9 -44.81 -33.53 25.61
C ARG A 9 -43.79 -32.62 26.32
N GLY A 10 -42.83 -32.14 25.53
CA GLY A 10 -42.61 -30.72 25.20
C GLY A 10 -42.46 -29.63 26.28
N LEU A 11 -41.43 -28.82 26.03
CA LEU A 11 -41.40 -27.34 26.06
C LEU A 11 -41.17 -26.61 27.39
N GLY A 12 -40.00 -25.97 27.45
CA GLY A 12 -39.59 -24.87 28.31
C GLY A 12 -38.12 -24.56 28.00
N LEU A 13 -37.74 -24.02 26.85
CA LEU A 13 -37.87 -22.61 26.45
C LEU A 13 -37.39 -21.64 27.56
N GLY A 14 -36.10 -21.70 27.88
CA GLY A 14 -35.35 -20.57 28.43
C GLY A 14 -34.57 -19.90 27.31
N SER A 15 -35.20 -18.97 26.60
CA SER A 15 -34.59 -18.13 25.58
C SER A 15 -33.89 -16.92 26.21
N LEU A 16 -32.70 -16.58 25.74
CA LEU A 16 -32.31 -15.31 25.07
C LEU A 16 -30.77 -15.29 24.99
N ALA A 17 -30.19 -15.45 23.80
CA ALA A 17 -29.62 -14.37 22.97
C ALA A 17 -28.35 -13.77 23.60
N VAL A 18 -27.18 -13.77 22.96
CA VAL A 18 -26.93 -13.05 21.70
C VAL A 18 -25.81 -13.73 20.91
N ILE A 19 -26.06 -13.99 19.63
CA ILE A 19 -25.03 -14.15 18.60
C ILE A 19 -24.62 -12.74 18.18
N VAL A 20 -23.34 -12.39 18.36
CA VAL A 20 -22.67 -11.47 17.44
C VAL A 20 -21.31 -12.07 17.14
N ALA A 21 -21.21 -12.67 15.95
CA ALA A 21 -19.94 -12.83 15.27
C ALA A 21 -19.38 -11.43 15.03
N LEU A 22 -18.37 -11.02 15.81
CA LEU A 22 -17.47 -9.95 15.41
C LEU A 22 -16.23 -10.59 14.81
N GLY A 23 -16.43 -11.25 13.66
CA GLY A 23 -15.40 -11.19 12.65
C GLY A 23 -15.27 -9.71 12.32
N LEU A 24 -14.16 -9.10 12.70
CA LEU A 24 -13.68 -7.89 12.07
C LEU A 24 -13.26 -8.29 10.64
N ALA A 25 -14.26 -8.65 9.83
CA ALA A 25 -14.27 -8.29 8.44
C ALA A 25 -14.27 -6.78 8.45
N LEU A 26 -13.06 -6.21 8.43
CA LEU A 26 -12.86 -4.92 7.79
C LEU A 26 -13.68 -4.96 6.49
N PRO A 27 -14.49 -3.94 6.20
CA PRO A 27 -15.04 -3.82 4.88
C PRO A 27 -13.86 -3.65 3.91
N LEU A 28 -13.32 -4.76 3.38
CA LEU A 28 -12.59 -4.76 2.12
C LEU A 28 -13.61 -4.45 1.01
N THR A 29 -14.14 -3.24 1.04
CA THR A 29 -14.93 -2.66 -0.03
C THR A 29 -14.17 -1.47 -0.61
N ALA A 30 -12.95 -1.76 -1.03
CA ALA A 30 -12.38 -1.19 -2.24
C ALA A 30 -11.86 -2.38 -3.07
N ARG A 31 -12.76 -3.03 -3.82
CA ARG A 31 -12.34 -3.98 -4.87
C ARG A 31 -11.82 -3.17 -6.05
N ALA A 32 -10.62 -2.62 -5.89
CA ALA A 32 -9.87 -2.10 -7.02
C ALA A 32 -9.20 -3.28 -7.72
N SER A 33 -9.94 -3.98 -8.57
CA SER A 33 -9.35 -4.86 -9.58
C SER A 33 -8.78 -3.98 -10.69
N GLY A 34 -7.47 -3.78 -10.69
CA GLY A 34 -6.76 -3.10 -11.77
C GLY A 34 -5.75 -4.06 -12.35
N THR A 35 -5.81 -4.26 -13.66
CA THR A 35 -4.78 -5.01 -14.38
C THR A 35 -3.51 -4.17 -14.43
N GLY A 36 -2.42 -4.64 -13.82
CA GLY A 36 -1.10 -4.06 -13.96
C GLY A 36 -0.34 -4.67 -15.14
N LYS A 37 0.61 -3.93 -15.73
CA LYS A 37 1.65 -4.45 -16.66
C LYS A 37 2.40 -5.65 -16.09
N GLY A 38 2.47 -5.82 -14.77
CA GLY A 38 2.98 -7.03 -14.10
C GLY A 38 2.15 -8.31 -14.32
N GLU A 39 1.01 -8.24 -15.01
CA GLU A 39 0.14 -9.39 -15.33
C GLU A 39 0.74 -10.30 -16.43
N GLY A 40 1.69 -11.13 -16.03
CA GLY A 40 2.17 -12.30 -16.80
C GLY A 40 2.53 -13.50 -15.93
N SER A 41 2.52 -13.32 -14.60
CA SER A 41 3.02 -14.27 -13.60
C SER A 41 1.93 -15.06 -12.85
N GLY A 42 0.65 -14.85 -13.19
CA GLY A 42 -0.49 -15.43 -12.46
C GLY A 42 -0.80 -14.74 -11.12
N VAL A 43 -0.20 -13.58 -10.86
CA VAL A 43 -0.40 -12.78 -9.65
C VAL A 43 -1.49 -11.75 -9.87
N GLN A 44 -2.45 -11.68 -8.96
CA GLN A 44 -3.47 -10.64 -8.97
C GLN A 44 -2.94 -9.39 -8.26
N TRP A 45 -2.76 -8.33 -9.03
CA TRP A 45 -2.42 -7.00 -8.51
C TRP A 45 -3.69 -6.18 -8.31
N LEU A 46 -3.78 -5.49 -7.18
CA LEU A 46 -4.88 -4.60 -6.83
C LEU A 46 -4.37 -3.18 -6.88
N ARG A 47 -5.01 -2.34 -7.69
CA ARG A 47 -4.63 -0.95 -7.84
C ARG A 47 -4.98 -0.17 -6.57
N MET A 48 -4.04 0.58 -6.02
CA MET A 48 -4.31 1.48 -4.91
C MET A 48 -5.00 2.76 -5.41
N THR A 49 -6.08 3.15 -4.76
CA THR A 49 -6.71 4.46 -4.95
C THR A 49 -5.99 5.54 -4.15
N HIS A 50 -6.27 6.81 -4.43
CA HIS A 50 -5.76 7.91 -3.61
C HIS A 50 -6.20 7.78 -2.15
N ALA A 51 -7.43 7.32 -1.90
CA ALA A 51 -7.95 7.11 -0.56
C ALA A 51 -7.19 5.99 0.17
N ASP A 52 -6.93 4.86 -0.50
CA ASP A 52 -6.16 3.75 0.11
C ASP A 52 -4.76 4.20 0.52
N PHE A 53 -4.10 4.99 -0.32
CA PHE A 53 -2.76 5.51 0.00
C PHE A 53 -2.77 6.56 1.10
N GLN A 54 -3.78 7.43 1.14
CA GLN A 54 -3.93 8.41 2.22
C GLN A 54 -4.22 7.75 3.55
N GLU A 55 -5.07 6.73 3.57
CA GLU A 55 -5.31 5.91 4.76
C GLU A 55 -4.02 5.24 5.22
N PHE A 56 -3.26 4.67 4.28
CA PHE A 56 -1.94 4.09 4.56
C PHE A 56 -0.96 5.08 5.20
N LEU A 57 -0.86 6.31 4.68
CA LEU A 57 -0.04 7.36 5.30
C LEU A 57 -0.60 7.82 6.66
N HIS A 58 -1.92 7.84 6.84
CA HIS A 58 -2.54 8.19 8.11
C HIS A 58 -2.21 7.18 9.23
N GLU A 59 -2.17 5.89 8.88
CA GLU A 59 -1.76 4.82 9.79
C GLU A 59 -0.24 4.87 10.11
N ASN A 60 0.54 5.60 9.33
CA ASN A 60 1.98 5.76 9.48
C ASN A 60 2.36 7.25 9.69
N PRO A 61 2.06 7.84 10.85
CA PRO A 61 2.25 9.28 11.11
C PRO A 61 3.72 9.74 11.05
N GLN A 62 4.67 8.82 11.07
CA GLN A 62 6.10 9.06 10.87
C GLN A 62 6.52 9.08 9.39
N GLY A 63 5.59 8.84 8.46
CA GLY A 63 5.87 8.60 7.06
C GLY A 63 6.34 7.16 6.78
N VAL A 64 6.65 6.88 5.52
CA VAL A 64 7.05 5.55 5.04
C VAL A 64 8.19 5.66 4.05
N THR A 65 9.12 4.72 4.10
CA THR A 65 10.16 4.59 3.08
C THR A 65 9.82 3.44 2.15
N LEU A 66 9.75 3.74 0.86
CA LEU A 66 9.70 2.77 -0.23
C LEU A 66 11.13 2.39 -0.59
N VAL A 67 11.44 1.09 -0.65
CA VAL A 67 12.75 0.59 -1.09
C VAL A 67 12.54 -0.17 -2.38
N PHE A 68 13.06 0.37 -3.49
CA PHE A 68 12.79 -0.09 -4.84
C PHE A 68 13.81 -1.09 -5.35
N SER A 69 13.30 -2.03 -6.14
CA SER A 69 14.06 -3.02 -6.89
C SER A 69 13.42 -3.27 -8.25
N ALA A 70 14.25 -3.55 -9.25
CA ALA A 70 13.79 -4.04 -10.53
C ALA A 70 13.15 -5.44 -10.40
N ALA A 71 12.47 -5.90 -11.45
CA ALA A 71 11.83 -7.22 -11.50
C ALA A 71 12.79 -8.39 -11.23
N ASP A 72 14.08 -8.23 -11.53
CA ASP A 72 15.13 -9.23 -11.29
C ASP A 72 15.75 -9.14 -9.87
N GLY A 73 15.25 -8.22 -9.03
CA GLY A 73 15.72 -7.99 -7.66
C GLY A 73 16.89 -7.02 -7.56
N THR A 74 17.38 -6.43 -8.66
CA THR A 74 18.42 -5.41 -8.63
C THR A 74 17.95 -4.19 -7.83
N PRO A 75 18.69 -3.72 -6.81
CA PRO A 75 18.33 -2.52 -6.06
C PRO A 75 18.33 -1.27 -6.96
N LEU A 76 17.27 -0.48 -6.91
CA LEU A 76 17.14 0.75 -7.70
C LEU A 76 17.31 2.01 -6.86
N GLY A 77 16.82 2.01 -5.63
CA GLY A 77 16.87 3.20 -4.78
C GLY A 77 15.87 3.12 -3.64
N ARG A 78 15.62 4.27 -3.02
CA ARG A 78 14.61 4.40 -1.97
C ARG A 78 13.99 5.78 -1.99
N GLU A 79 12.73 5.86 -1.59
CA GLU A 79 11.97 7.10 -1.53
C GLU A 79 11.22 7.20 -0.21
N PHE A 80 11.43 8.30 0.52
CA PHE A 80 10.69 8.56 1.75
C PHE A 80 9.49 9.46 1.47
N HIS A 81 8.30 8.96 1.76
CA HIS A 81 7.04 9.68 1.74
C HIS A 81 6.74 10.24 3.13
N ALA A 82 6.83 11.56 3.25
CA ALA A 82 6.51 12.25 4.49
C ALA A 82 4.98 12.47 4.63
N PRO A 83 4.47 12.63 5.87
CA PRO A 83 3.04 12.86 6.12
C PRO A 83 2.48 14.14 5.47
N ASP A 84 3.32 15.12 5.17
CA ASP A 84 2.96 16.38 4.52
C ASP A 84 2.98 16.31 2.99
N LEU A 85 3.10 15.09 2.44
CA LEU A 85 3.27 14.77 1.01
C LEU A 85 4.58 15.26 0.39
N SER A 86 5.56 15.71 1.21
CA SER A 86 6.94 15.84 0.73
C SER A 86 7.50 14.45 0.43
N VAL A 87 8.32 14.36 -0.60
CA VAL A 87 8.95 13.10 -1.01
C VAL A 87 10.45 13.31 -1.18
N PHE A 88 11.24 12.31 -0.81
CA PHE A 88 12.70 12.39 -0.85
C PHE A 88 13.23 11.13 -1.50
N LEU A 89 13.76 11.27 -2.71
CA LEU A 89 14.22 10.16 -3.54
C LEU A 89 15.75 10.09 -3.52
N GLU A 90 16.31 8.92 -3.19
CA GLU A 90 17.70 8.56 -3.45
C GLU A 90 17.72 7.47 -4.53
N TYR A 91 18.18 7.82 -5.74
CA TYR A 91 18.28 6.89 -6.86
C TYR A 91 19.69 6.31 -6.96
N GLY A 92 19.77 4.98 -6.98
CA GLY A 92 21.01 4.21 -6.77
C GLY A 92 21.95 4.19 -7.96
N SER A 93 21.48 4.37 -9.20
CA SER A 93 22.34 4.35 -10.39
C SER A 93 23.30 5.53 -10.45
N ASP A 94 22.84 6.71 -10.05
CA ASP A 94 23.54 7.98 -10.25
C ASP A 94 23.84 8.73 -8.93
N ASN A 95 23.53 8.12 -7.78
CA ASN A 95 23.57 8.74 -6.45
C ASN A 95 22.78 10.06 -6.38
N GLU A 96 21.71 10.15 -7.16
CA GLU A 96 20.89 11.33 -7.21
C GLU A 96 20.03 11.43 -5.96
N ARG A 97 19.91 12.64 -5.39
CA ARG A 97 19.12 12.91 -4.19
C ARG A 97 18.24 14.12 -4.43
N ILE A 98 16.95 13.89 -4.55
CA ILE A 98 16.00 14.90 -4.96
C ILE A 98 14.87 15.00 -3.96
N ARG A 99 14.49 16.24 -3.65
CA ARG A 99 13.27 16.52 -2.91
C ARG A 99 12.13 16.85 -3.87
N GLY A 100 10.99 16.23 -3.67
CA GLY A 100 9.78 16.49 -4.43
C GLY A 100 8.55 16.66 -3.57
N LYS A 101 7.42 16.73 -4.25
CA LYS A 101 6.10 16.68 -3.64
C LYS A 101 5.20 15.72 -4.41
N LEU A 102 4.46 14.90 -3.67
CA LEU A 102 3.44 14.03 -4.22
C LEU A 102 2.13 14.81 -4.38
N SER A 103 1.45 14.56 -5.49
CA SER A 103 0.11 15.03 -5.79
C SER A 103 -0.72 13.92 -6.41
N TYR A 104 -2.05 14.11 -6.40
CA TYR A 104 -3.00 13.13 -6.90
C TYR A 104 -3.59 13.61 -8.23
N ALA A 105 -3.52 12.77 -9.25
CA ALA A 105 -4.03 13.06 -10.60
C ALA A 105 -5.13 12.07 -11.03
N PRO A 106 -5.96 12.43 -12.03
CA PRO A 106 -7.10 11.63 -12.45
C PRO A 106 -6.81 10.16 -12.69
N GLY A 107 -7.79 9.33 -12.33
CA GLY A 107 -7.71 7.90 -12.54
C GLY A 107 -6.82 7.17 -11.52
N ASN A 108 -6.62 7.69 -10.30
CA ASN A 108 -5.76 7.08 -9.26
C ASN A 108 -4.28 7.06 -9.65
N GLN A 109 -3.77 8.19 -10.14
CA GLN A 109 -2.35 8.39 -10.43
C GLN A 109 -1.69 9.19 -9.30
N PHE A 110 -0.46 8.83 -8.98
CA PHE A 110 0.40 9.44 -7.96
C PHE A 110 1.52 10.16 -8.69
N CYS A 111 1.49 11.48 -8.66
CA CYS A 111 2.34 12.31 -9.49
C CYS A 111 3.34 13.08 -8.65
N TYR A 112 4.61 12.91 -8.98
CA TYR A 112 5.74 13.52 -8.32
C TYR A 112 6.20 14.74 -9.08
N ARG A 113 6.22 15.88 -8.39
CA ARG A 113 6.86 17.09 -8.88
C ARG A 113 8.19 17.30 -8.17
N TYR A 114 9.27 17.13 -8.92
CA TYR A 114 10.63 17.41 -8.51
C TYR A 114 11.08 18.76 -9.09
N PRO A 115 11.55 19.74 -8.28
CA PRO A 115 12.00 21.04 -8.79
C PRO A 115 13.17 20.95 -9.78
N ALA A 116 14.00 19.91 -9.65
CA ALA A 116 15.11 19.62 -10.56
C ALA A 116 14.66 19.26 -11.98
N TYR A 117 13.39 18.83 -12.15
CA TYR A 117 12.87 18.35 -13.42
C TYR A 117 11.76 19.24 -13.98
N PRO A 118 11.74 19.45 -15.31
CA PRO A 118 10.69 20.25 -15.95
C PRO A 118 9.35 19.51 -15.99
N ASP A 119 9.37 18.18 -15.93
CA ASP A 119 8.22 17.30 -16.10
C ASP A 119 7.67 16.79 -14.75
N GLU A 120 6.46 16.25 -14.79
CA GLU A 120 5.81 15.57 -13.66
C GLU A 120 5.83 14.07 -13.94
N PHE A 121 6.20 13.27 -12.93
CA PHE A 121 6.34 11.82 -13.07
C PHE A 121 5.16 11.15 -12.39
N CYS A 122 4.28 10.53 -13.18
CA CYS A 122 3.04 9.95 -12.67
C CYS A 122 3.10 8.42 -12.70
N TRP A 123 2.70 7.82 -11.59
CA TRP A 123 2.75 6.38 -11.35
C TRP A 123 1.39 5.85 -10.90
N ILE A 124 1.18 4.56 -11.13
CA ILE A 124 0.04 3.81 -10.61
C ILE A 124 0.56 2.80 -9.61
N TYR A 125 0.07 2.86 -8.38
CA TYR A 125 0.48 1.97 -7.30
C TYR A 125 -0.41 0.72 -7.26
N PHE A 126 0.22 -0.42 -7.02
CA PHE A 126 -0.43 -1.72 -6.91
C PHE A 126 0.05 -2.48 -5.68
N GLN A 127 -0.83 -3.32 -5.14
CA GLN A 127 -0.54 -4.25 -4.04
C GLN A 127 -0.99 -5.67 -4.39
N SER A 128 -0.29 -6.68 -3.89
CA SER A 128 -0.68 -8.08 -3.99
C SER A 128 -0.20 -8.83 -2.75
N GLU A 129 -0.52 -10.14 -2.66
CA GLU A 129 0.06 -11.01 -1.63
C GLU A 129 1.59 -11.12 -1.71
N GLN A 130 2.19 -10.77 -2.86
CA GLN A 130 3.64 -10.84 -3.07
C GLN A 130 4.37 -9.54 -2.74
N GLY A 131 3.65 -8.44 -2.50
CA GLY A 131 4.23 -7.14 -2.16
C GLY A 131 3.60 -5.98 -2.93
N PHE A 132 4.41 -4.97 -3.23
CA PHE A 132 3.98 -3.75 -3.89
C PHE A 132 4.76 -3.50 -5.18
N MET A 133 4.12 -2.75 -6.07
CA MET A 133 4.63 -2.42 -7.38
C MET A 133 4.09 -1.05 -7.80
N GLU A 134 4.87 -0.30 -8.58
CA GLU A 134 4.39 0.88 -9.30
C GLU A 134 4.63 0.75 -10.79
N GLU A 135 3.74 1.37 -11.57
CA GLU A 135 3.81 1.38 -13.03
C GLU A 135 3.78 2.80 -13.56
N SER A 136 4.74 3.09 -14.44
CA SER A 136 4.82 4.40 -15.07
C SER A 136 3.64 4.61 -16.02
N THR A 137 3.06 5.81 -15.96
CA THR A 137 1.96 6.21 -16.83
C THR A 137 2.43 6.66 -18.21
N THR A 138 3.73 6.92 -18.39
CA THR A 138 4.31 7.50 -19.61
C THR A 138 5.37 6.62 -20.28
N SER A 139 5.88 5.59 -19.59
CA SER A 139 6.85 4.61 -20.10
C SER A 139 6.41 3.18 -19.79
N ASP A 140 7.09 2.19 -20.35
CA ASP A 140 6.87 0.76 -20.07
C ASP A 140 7.58 0.27 -18.80
N GLU A 141 7.93 1.20 -17.91
CA GLU A 141 8.65 0.94 -16.69
C GLU A 141 7.73 0.45 -15.57
N THR A 142 8.28 -0.43 -14.73
CA THR A 142 7.60 -1.04 -13.60
C THR A 142 8.62 -1.38 -12.53
N ASP A 143 8.39 -0.90 -11.32
CA ASP A 143 9.27 -1.09 -10.18
C ASP A 143 8.57 -1.81 -9.05
N PHE A 144 9.28 -2.72 -8.40
CA PHE A 144 8.81 -3.40 -7.20
C PHE A 144 9.38 -2.70 -5.99
N PHE A 145 8.61 -2.63 -4.91
CA PHE A 145 9.12 -2.03 -3.69
C PHE A 145 8.61 -2.72 -2.43
N GLN A 146 9.41 -2.56 -1.38
CA GLN A 146 9.02 -2.88 -0.02
C GLN A 146 8.69 -1.59 0.71
N ILE A 147 7.69 -1.65 1.59
CA ILE A 147 7.37 -0.51 2.45
C ILE A 147 7.93 -0.75 3.83
N ILE A 148 8.76 0.19 4.28
CA ILE A 148 9.34 0.23 5.62
C ILE A 148 8.74 1.43 6.37
N PRO A 149 8.04 1.21 7.50
CA PRO A 149 7.53 2.32 8.30
C PRO A 149 8.66 3.23 8.79
N GLY A 150 8.47 4.55 8.65
CA GLY A 150 9.44 5.55 9.08
C GLY A 150 10.41 6.01 8.00
N ASN A 151 11.35 6.85 8.44
CA ASN A 151 12.31 7.52 7.60
C ASN A 151 13.68 6.84 7.70
N LEU A 152 14.03 6.01 6.72
CA LEU A 152 15.33 5.34 6.71
C LEU A 152 16.50 6.32 6.52
N PHE A 153 16.28 7.47 5.88
CA PHE A 153 17.33 8.48 5.74
C PHE A 153 17.72 9.09 7.09
N GLU A 154 16.73 9.37 7.95
CA GLU A 154 16.99 9.85 9.30
C GLU A 154 17.72 8.80 10.16
N GLN A 155 17.35 7.53 10.01
CA GLN A 155 18.01 6.43 10.71
C GLN A 155 19.49 6.31 10.31
N ASP A 156 19.78 6.42 9.02
CA ASP A 156 21.13 6.23 8.50
C ASP A 156 22.03 7.47 8.66
N TRP A 157 21.46 8.66 8.50
CA TRP A 157 22.23 9.90 8.40
C TRP A 157 22.02 10.87 9.56
N GLY A 158 21.07 10.58 10.45
CA GLY A 158 20.70 11.44 11.57
C GLY A 158 19.81 12.62 11.16
N SER A 159 19.53 13.51 12.11
CA SER A 159 18.51 14.56 11.98
C SER A 159 18.74 15.61 10.89
N ASN A 160 19.94 15.67 10.30
CA ASN A 160 20.25 16.59 9.19
C ASN A 160 20.05 15.96 7.80
N TRP A 161 19.52 14.74 7.73
CA TRP A 161 19.31 13.97 6.50
C TRP A 161 18.67 14.80 5.37
N ALA A 162 17.65 15.60 5.68
CA ALA A 162 16.87 16.34 4.68
C ALA A 162 17.70 17.40 3.93
N GLN A 163 18.82 17.86 4.51
CA GLN A 163 19.73 18.82 3.86
C GLN A 163 20.60 18.20 2.76
N ARG A 164 20.51 16.88 2.57
CA ARG A 164 21.28 16.13 1.57
C ARG A 164 20.53 15.94 0.25
N PHE A 165 19.32 16.51 0.14
CA PHE A 165 18.48 16.46 -1.04
C PHE A 165 18.33 17.87 -1.59
N ASP A 166 18.42 17.98 -2.92
CA ASP A 166 18.30 19.24 -3.65
C ASP A 166 16.86 19.48 -4.15
#